data_AF-A0A969MP76-F1
#
_entry.id   AF-A0A969MP76-F1
#
_cell.length_a   1.000
_cell.length_b   1.000
_cell.length_c   1.000
_cell.angle_alpha   90.00
_cell.angle_beta   90.00
_cell.angle_gamma   90.00
#
_symmetry.space_group_name_H-M   'P 1'
#
loop_
_entity.id
_entity.type
_entity.pdbx_description
1 polymer ?
#
loop_
_entity_poly.entity_id
_entity_poly.type
_entity_poly.pdbx_seq_one_letter_code
_entity_poly.pdbx_strand_id
1 'polypeptide(L)'
;MAFTICRIQKIKSWGALARSEAHTARKVYTPNANSQIKNLEVVGNCDNLDLEMKVRNKIGSQKYRSDAVLAVEMLLSASAEYFRPNATYEGGNYDKQRLDDFVEAVVKWLDNCWGDRIVKASLHLDEITPHIHAYLVPLDERGKLNCKVLFGTRVKMYQLQDSFANAVEHLGIVRGVKGSVATHTKVKKYYAAVNQDSQLLDLERCIPQPQAQETSEAYRQRVIKLLSPQLEVINQQLRERDRQNQKLAELKQTASVSEQLRYSLEKELYSLRANHSRQNLSLSEVAYELGLNQYKQDDNPLLLVMSVNKCNFDDAVVWLRDRFGETGMTYAVSKSALSIARQTHESIFTPPIPSPNHLLIVEDYLNQKHSIPQKLLKSLQQRGLLYASSDGNAVFIARNLDGGTTGAYLYSLKNSEHEFSLHPGSKRSSGWFHLSVGGSNRRLIETAVLNSSPIDALKIMVRNAPHNHRTLYLTLDHENAPLPSEFLKTLANVVVAMSEKRFMSIRKILPNAIDVSKYNQQQPSY
;
A
#
# COMPACT_ATOMS: atom_id res chain seq x y z
N MET A 1 0.98 -5.00 -33.27
CA MET A 1 0.53 -3.62 -33.54
C MET A 1 -0.90 -3.49 -33.06
N ALA A 2 -1.24 -2.43 -32.33
CA ALA A 2 -2.60 -2.24 -31.81
C ALA A 2 -3.44 -1.42 -32.80
N PHE A 3 -4.69 -1.83 -33.04
CA PHE A 3 -5.60 -1.17 -33.95
C PHE A 3 -6.66 -0.34 -33.22
N THR A 4 -7.08 0.77 -33.83
CA THR A 4 -8.25 1.53 -33.38
C THR A 4 -9.55 0.80 -33.63
N ILE A 5 -10.48 0.88 -32.68
CA ILE A 5 -11.83 0.36 -32.79
C ILE A 5 -12.80 1.54 -32.65
N CYS A 6 -13.39 1.99 -33.77
CA CYS A 6 -14.47 2.97 -33.79
C CYS A 6 -15.68 2.36 -34.50
N ARG A 7 -16.83 2.29 -33.84
CA ARG A 7 -18.07 1.78 -34.42
C ARG A 7 -19.23 2.67 -34.01
N ILE A 8 -20.16 2.91 -34.92
CA ILE A 8 -21.39 3.65 -34.62
C ILE A 8 -22.63 2.75 -34.71
N GLN A 9 -23.62 3.04 -33.89
CA GLN A 9 -24.94 2.43 -33.90
C GLN A 9 -26.02 3.51 -33.87
N LYS A 10 -26.92 3.48 -34.86
CA LYS A 10 -28.01 4.46 -35.00
C LYS A 10 -29.17 4.10 -34.09
N ILE A 11 -29.62 5.04 -33.26
CA ILE A 11 -30.75 4.88 -32.35
C ILE A 11 -31.93 5.70 -32.90
N LYS A 12 -33.03 5.03 -33.24
CA LYS A 12 -34.20 5.63 -33.91
C LYS A 12 -35.44 5.77 -33.03
N SER A 13 -35.42 5.25 -31.81
CA SER A 13 -36.57 5.31 -30.89
C SER A 13 -36.11 5.49 -29.46
N TRP A 14 -36.96 6.14 -28.66
CA TRP A 14 -36.72 6.36 -27.23
C TRP A 14 -36.53 5.04 -26.48
N GLY A 15 -37.32 4.01 -26.77
CA GLY A 15 -37.11 2.67 -26.18
C GLY A 15 -35.80 1.99 -26.60
N ALA A 16 -35.22 2.32 -27.77
CA ALA A 16 -33.88 1.83 -28.12
C ALA A 16 -32.78 2.61 -27.37
N LEU A 17 -32.99 3.92 -27.14
CA LEU A 17 -32.11 4.75 -26.34
C LEU A 17 -32.06 4.28 -24.89
N ALA A 18 -33.23 4.11 -24.25
CA ALA A 18 -33.36 3.64 -22.87
C ALA A 18 -32.73 2.25 -22.67
N ARG A 19 -32.87 1.34 -23.64
CA ARG A 19 -32.19 0.02 -23.59
C ARG A 19 -30.68 0.13 -23.70
N SER A 20 -30.17 1.01 -24.56
CA SER A 20 -28.73 1.27 -24.68
C SER A 20 -28.19 1.89 -23.39
N GLU A 21 -28.90 2.86 -22.81
CA GLU A 21 -28.54 3.44 -21.51
C GLU A 21 -28.60 2.42 -20.38
N ALA A 22 -29.64 1.59 -20.32
CA ALA A 22 -29.75 0.58 -19.27
C ALA A 22 -28.59 -0.43 -19.31
N HIS A 23 -28.04 -0.71 -20.49
CA HIS A 23 -26.83 -1.53 -20.65
C HIS A 23 -25.56 -0.78 -20.20
N THR A 24 -25.36 0.46 -20.65
CA THR A 24 -24.16 1.25 -20.33
C THR A 24 -24.11 1.70 -18.87
N ALA A 25 -25.27 2.02 -18.28
CA ALA A 25 -25.42 2.35 -16.87
C ALA A 25 -25.56 1.11 -15.95
N ARG A 26 -25.41 -0.11 -16.49
CA ARG A 26 -25.54 -1.39 -15.76
C ARG A 26 -26.84 -1.55 -14.95
N LYS A 27 -27.95 -0.97 -15.44
CA LYS A 27 -29.30 -1.18 -14.90
C LYS A 27 -29.85 -2.59 -15.22
N VAL A 28 -29.19 -3.34 -16.11
CA VAL A 28 -29.54 -4.72 -16.51
C VAL A 28 -28.34 -5.65 -16.33
N TYR A 29 -28.59 -6.88 -15.86
CA TYR A 29 -27.55 -7.89 -15.70
C TYR A 29 -26.81 -8.15 -17.02
N THR A 30 -25.48 -8.02 -16.97
CA THR A 30 -24.60 -8.27 -18.11
C THR A 30 -23.59 -9.36 -17.73
N PRO A 31 -23.64 -10.57 -18.34
CA PRO A 31 -22.82 -11.71 -17.92
C PRO A 31 -21.30 -11.48 -17.94
N ASN A 32 -20.82 -10.60 -18.82
CA ASN A 32 -19.39 -10.36 -19.03
C ASN A 32 -18.85 -9.13 -18.28
N ALA A 33 -19.66 -8.53 -17.41
CA ALA A 33 -19.30 -7.34 -16.64
C ALA A 33 -19.02 -7.69 -15.17
N ASN A 34 -17.94 -7.16 -14.62
CA ASN A 34 -17.60 -7.28 -13.20
C ASN A 34 -18.32 -6.19 -12.39
N SER A 35 -19.31 -6.58 -11.59
CA SER A 35 -20.13 -5.67 -10.79
C SER A 35 -19.38 -4.88 -9.71
N GLN A 36 -18.14 -5.28 -9.38
CA GLN A 36 -17.30 -4.58 -8.39
C GLN A 36 -16.54 -3.39 -8.99
N ILE A 37 -16.44 -3.29 -10.32
CA ILE A 37 -15.72 -2.21 -11.00
C ILE A 37 -16.70 -1.12 -11.39
N LYS A 38 -16.38 0.13 -11.03
CA LYS A 38 -17.22 1.29 -11.34
C LYS A 38 -16.78 1.94 -12.66
N ASN A 39 -17.74 2.09 -13.57
CA ASN A 39 -17.54 2.83 -14.83
C ASN A 39 -17.51 4.35 -14.58
N LEU A 40 -16.79 5.07 -15.43
CA LEU A 40 -16.56 6.50 -15.28
C LEU A 40 -17.26 7.29 -16.39
N GLU A 41 -17.95 8.37 -16.04
CA GLU A 41 -18.46 9.33 -17.03
C GLU A 41 -17.33 10.31 -17.36
N VAL A 42 -16.90 10.32 -18.62
CA VAL A 42 -15.78 11.15 -19.10
C VAL A 42 -16.25 12.38 -19.86
N VAL A 43 -17.50 12.38 -20.35
CA VAL A 43 -18.19 13.55 -20.91
C VAL A 43 -19.63 13.56 -20.44
N GLY A 44 -20.09 14.68 -19.91
CA GLY A 44 -21.47 14.90 -19.47
C GLY A 44 -21.54 15.82 -18.25
N ASN A 45 -22.57 16.66 -18.17
CA ASN A 45 -22.77 17.53 -17.01
C ASN A 45 -23.14 16.70 -15.77
N CYS A 46 -22.74 17.20 -14.59
CA CYS A 46 -23.12 16.70 -13.26
C CYS A 46 -24.64 16.81 -12.95
N ASP A 47 -25.44 17.18 -13.93
CA ASP A 47 -26.89 17.20 -13.80
C ASP A 47 -27.37 15.74 -13.77
N ASN A 48 -28.10 15.34 -12.72
CA ASN A 48 -28.69 14.00 -12.52
C ASN A 48 -29.77 13.63 -13.57
N LEU A 49 -29.69 14.19 -14.78
CA LEU A 49 -30.61 13.95 -15.88
C LEU A 49 -30.26 12.64 -16.59
N ASP A 50 -31.28 11.80 -16.81
CA ASP A 50 -31.19 10.56 -17.59
C ASP A 50 -30.82 10.88 -19.07
N LEU A 51 -30.19 9.95 -19.78
CA LEU A 51 -29.73 10.18 -21.16
C LEU A 51 -30.86 10.61 -22.09
N GLU A 52 -32.07 10.06 -21.88
CA GLU A 52 -33.25 10.48 -22.64
C GLU A 52 -33.51 11.98 -22.51
N MET A 53 -33.43 12.54 -21.30
CA MET A 53 -33.61 13.98 -21.08
C MET A 53 -32.47 14.79 -21.73
N LYS A 54 -31.22 14.33 -21.60
CA LYS A 54 -30.07 14.99 -22.26
C LYS A 54 -30.26 15.07 -23.78
N VAL A 55 -30.71 13.97 -24.40
CA VAL A 55 -31.01 13.93 -25.85
C VAL A 55 -32.22 14.80 -26.21
N ARG A 56 -33.31 14.77 -25.43
CA ARG A 56 -34.49 15.62 -25.65
C ARG A 56 -34.15 17.10 -25.59
N ASN A 57 -33.40 17.52 -24.57
CA ASN A 57 -32.98 18.90 -24.40
C ASN A 57 -32.11 19.36 -25.57
N LYS A 58 -31.22 18.49 -26.07
CA LYS A 58 -30.37 18.79 -27.21
C LYS A 58 -31.14 18.89 -28.53
N ILE A 59 -32.16 18.05 -28.74
CA ILE A 59 -33.03 18.12 -29.91
C ILE A 59 -33.93 19.36 -29.85
N GLY A 60 -34.42 19.72 -28.66
CA GLY A 60 -35.38 20.81 -28.45
C GLY A 60 -36.77 20.50 -29.02
N SER A 61 -37.61 21.52 -29.14
CA SER A 61 -39.02 21.40 -29.56
C SER A 61 -39.24 21.18 -31.07
N GLN A 62 -38.21 20.79 -31.80
CA GLN A 62 -38.30 20.63 -33.26
C GLN A 62 -39.14 19.40 -33.66
N LYS A 63 -39.95 19.53 -34.72
CA LYS A 63 -40.62 18.39 -35.35
C LYS A 63 -39.61 17.59 -36.19
N TYR A 64 -39.66 16.27 -36.09
CA TYR A 64 -38.83 15.33 -36.86
C TYR A 64 -39.65 14.13 -37.34
N ARG A 65 -39.15 13.45 -38.37
CA ARG A 65 -39.75 12.24 -38.96
C ARG A 65 -39.76 11.08 -37.96
N SER A 66 -40.76 10.20 -38.03
CA SER A 66 -40.93 9.07 -37.09
C SER A 66 -39.78 8.07 -37.09
N ASP A 67 -39.02 7.96 -38.18
CA ASP A 67 -37.84 7.10 -38.31
C ASP A 67 -36.51 7.88 -38.27
N ALA A 68 -36.54 9.12 -37.75
CA ALA A 68 -35.34 9.92 -37.52
C ALA A 68 -34.37 9.19 -36.60
N VAL A 69 -33.07 9.39 -36.83
CA VAL A 69 -32.04 8.94 -35.89
C VAL A 69 -31.95 9.99 -34.78
N LEU A 70 -32.40 9.62 -33.59
CA LEU A 70 -32.43 10.49 -32.41
C LEU A 70 -31.04 10.67 -31.81
N ALA A 71 -30.26 9.58 -31.78
CA ALA A 71 -28.90 9.55 -31.26
C ALA A 71 -28.05 8.53 -32.02
N VAL A 72 -26.73 8.70 -31.94
CA VAL A 72 -25.72 7.76 -32.43
C VAL A 72 -24.85 7.36 -31.26
N GLU A 73 -24.82 6.06 -30.96
CA GLU A 73 -23.89 5.48 -29.98
C GLU A 73 -22.58 5.14 -30.69
N MET A 74 -21.47 5.70 -30.22
CA MET A 74 -20.12 5.37 -30.67
C MET A 74 -19.45 4.46 -29.65
N LEU A 75 -18.98 3.30 -30.10
CA LEU A 75 -18.07 2.44 -29.37
C LEU A 75 -16.64 2.79 -29.79
N LEU A 76 -15.84 3.27 -28.84
CA LEU A 76 -14.47 3.72 -29.03
C LEU A 76 -13.53 2.89 -28.15
N SER A 77 -12.55 2.22 -28.75
CA SER A 77 -11.58 1.39 -28.04
C SER A 77 -10.32 1.21 -28.88
N ALA A 78 -9.37 0.43 -28.37
CA ALA A 78 -8.18 -0.02 -29.07
C ALA A 78 -8.00 -1.53 -28.84
N SER A 79 -7.11 -2.15 -29.60
CA SER A 79 -6.77 -3.57 -29.38
C SER A 79 -6.18 -3.78 -27.98
N ALA A 80 -6.38 -4.99 -27.43
CA ALA A 80 -5.99 -5.31 -26.05
C ALA A 80 -4.48 -5.13 -25.80
N GLU A 81 -3.66 -5.32 -26.83
CA GLU A 81 -2.21 -5.15 -26.84
C GLU A 81 -1.79 -3.72 -26.46
N TYR A 82 -2.61 -2.72 -26.78
CA TYR A 82 -2.33 -1.34 -26.37
C TYR A 82 -2.47 -1.18 -24.87
N PHE A 83 -3.62 -1.60 -24.30
CA PHE A 83 -3.88 -1.47 -22.86
C PHE A 83 -3.05 -2.43 -22.01
N ARG A 84 -2.57 -3.53 -22.60
CA ARG A 84 -1.84 -4.61 -21.92
C ARG A 84 -0.67 -5.10 -22.79
N PRO A 85 0.42 -4.33 -22.90
CA PRO A 85 1.57 -4.71 -23.72
C PRO A 85 2.25 -6.00 -23.23
N ASN A 86 2.22 -6.26 -21.92
CA ASN A 86 2.90 -7.39 -21.28
C ASN A 86 1.95 -8.53 -20.88
N ALA A 87 0.64 -8.38 -21.10
CA ALA A 87 -0.38 -9.29 -20.57
C ALA A 87 -1.66 -9.29 -21.42
N THR A 88 -1.52 -9.33 -22.75
CA THR A 88 -2.62 -9.16 -23.72
C THR A 88 -3.83 -10.08 -23.46
N TYR A 89 -3.60 -11.25 -22.85
CA TYR A 89 -4.63 -12.25 -22.61
C TYR A 89 -5.35 -12.12 -21.26
N GLU A 90 -4.88 -11.28 -20.34
CA GLU A 90 -5.43 -11.15 -18.98
C GLU A 90 -6.55 -10.10 -18.93
N GLY A 91 -7.77 -10.52 -19.25
CA GLY A 91 -8.97 -9.67 -19.24
C GLY A 91 -9.16 -8.91 -17.93
N GLY A 92 -9.49 -7.62 -18.00
CA GLY A 92 -9.75 -6.78 -16.83
C GLY A 92 -8.51 -6.09 -16.22
N ASN A 93 -7.29 -6.48 -16.62
CA ASN A 93 -6.07 -5.73 -16.29
C ASN A 93 -5.77 -4.70 -17.39
N TYR A 94 -5.14 -3.58 -17.04
CA TYR A 94 -4.67 -2.57 -18.00
C TYR A 94 -3.60 -1.68 -17.36
N ASP A 95 -2.70 -1.18 -18.20
CA ASP A 95 -1.75 -0.15 -17.82
C ASP A 95 -2.49 1.18 -17.64
N LYS A 96 -2.41 1.73 -16.43
CA LYS A 96 -3.15 2.94 -16.04
C LYS A 96 -2.74 4.15 -16.86
N GLN A 97 -1.44 4.34 -17.10
CA GLN A 97 -0.94 5.49 -17.84
C GLN A 97 -1.44 5.45 -19.30
N ARG A 98 -1.32 4.29 -19.95
CA ARG A 98 -1.81 4.11 -21.32
C ARG A 98 -3.32 4.29 -21.44
N LEU A 99 -4.07 3.84 -20.43
CA LEU A 99 -5.50 4.08 -20.36
C LEU A 99 -5.81 5.57 -20.25
N ASP A 100 -5.17 6.28 -19.33
CA ASP A 100 -5.38 7.71 -19.12
C ASP A 100 -5.05 8.51 -20.40
N ASP A 101 -3.91 8.21 -21.06
CA ASP A 101 -3.51 8.83 -22.33
C ASP A 101 -4.55 8.58 -23.44
N PHE A 102 -5.10 7.36 -23.51
CA PHE A 102 -6.14 7.01 -24.48
C PHE A 102 -7.44 7.76 -24.20
N VAL A 103 -7.87 7.82 -22.94
CA VAL A 103 -9.09 8.53 -22.54
C VAL A 103 -8.96 10.02 -22.86
N GLU A 104 -7.83 10.64 -22.55
CA GLU A 104 -7.56 12.05 -22.87
C GLU A 104 -7.64 12.30 -24.38
N ALA A 105 -6.96 11.47 -25.18
CA ALA A 105 -6.99 11.60 -26.64
C ALA A 105 -8.41 11.43 -27.22
N VAL A 106 -9.20 10.49 -26.70
CA VAL A 106 -10.58 10.25 -27.13
C VAL A 106 -11.50 11.42 -26.74
N VAL A 107 -11.41 11.92 -25.50
CA VAL A 107 -12.23 13.05 -25.04
C VAL A 107 -11.93 14.29 -25.85
N LYS A 108 -10.64 14.59 -26.08
CA LYS A 108 -10.20 15.70 -26.93
C LYS A 108 -10.69 15.56 -28.37
N TRP A 109 -10.67 14.35 -28.92
CA TRP A 109 -11.20 14.09 -30.26
C TRP A 109 -12.73 14.27 -30.34
N LEU A 110 -13.46 13.80 -29.33
CA LEU A 110 -14.91 13.98 -29.23
C LEU A 110 -15.28 15.46 -29.18
N ASP A 111 -14.58 16.24 -28.36
CA ASP A 111 -14.79 17.68 -28.23
C ASP A 111 -14.46 18.42 -29.55
N ASN A 112 -13.30 18.15 -30.15
CA ASN A 112 -12.89 18.81 -31.40
C ASN A 112 -13.78 18.48 -32.61
N CYS A 113 -14.27 17.24 -32.72
CA CYS A 113 -15.04 16.80 -33.89
C CYS A 113 -16.54 17.06 -33.77
N TRP A 114 -17.06 16.99 -32.54
CA TRP A 114 -18.50 16.95 -32.30
C TRP A 114 -18.96 17.93 -31.21
N GLY A 115 -18.06 18.33 -30.31
CA GLY A 115 -18.29 19.30 -29.25
C GLY A 115 -19.57 19.04 -28.48
N ASP A 116 -20.40 20.07 -28.42
CA ASP A 116 -21.66 20.09 -27.69
C ASP A 116 -22.72 19.08 -28.18
N ARG A 117 -22.51 18.42 -29.33
CA ARG A 117 -23.38 17.36 -29.85
C ARG A 117 -23.20 16.06 -29.08
N ILE A 118 -22.08 15.86 -28.38
CA ILE A 118 -21.87 14.73 -27.48
C ILE A 118 -22.57 15.03 -26.16
N VAL A 119 -23.61 14.26 -25.86
CA VAL A 119 -24.44 14.48 -24.65
C VAL A 119 -23.96 13.67 -23.45
N LYS A 120 -23.24 12.56 -23.70
CA LYS A 120 -22.71 11.66 -22.68
C LYS A 120 -21.60 10.80 -23.26
N ALA A 121 -20.53 10.57 -22.52
CA ALA A 121 -19.57 9.51 -22.81
C ALA A 121 -19.17 8.77 -21.53
N SER A 122 -19.25 7.45 -21.56
CA SER A 122 -18.97 6.58 -20.41
C SER A 122 -17.84 5.61 -20.75
N LEU A 123 -16.79 5.64 -19.94
CA LEU A 123 -15.68 4.70 -19.95
C LEU A 123 -16.06 3.46 -19.14
N HIS A 124 -16.06 2.31 -19.80
CA HIS A 124 -16.28 1.01 -19.19
C HIS A 124 -14.96 0.32 -18.90
N LEU A 125 -14.79 -0.08 -17.63
CA LEU A 125 -13.60 -0.78 -17.11
C LEU A 125 -13.96 -2.14 -16.51
N ASP A 126 -15.25 -2.46 -16.47
CA ASP A 126 -15.82 -3.67 -15.89
C ASP A 126 -15.88 -4.86 -16.87
N GLU A 127 -15.47 -4.67 -18.13
CA GLU A 127 -15.36 -5.74 -19.13
C GLU A 127 -13.89 -6.09 -19.46
N ILE A 128 -13.66 -6.98 -20.43
CA ILE A 128 -12.32 -7.51 -20.76
C ILE A 128 -11.35 -6.43 -21.24
N THR A 129 -11.82 -5.46 -22.04
CA THR A 129 -10.99 -4.41 -22.64
C THR A 129 -11.65 -3.06 -22.40
N PRO A 130 -10.91 -2.04 -21.92
CA PRO A 130 -11.42 -0.70 -21.76
C PRO A 130 -12.04 -0.15 -23.04
N HIS A 131 -13.23 0.42 -22.95
CA HIS A 131 -13.93 1.02 -24.09
C HIS A 131 -14.86 2.14 -23.64
N ILE A 132 -15.11 3.09 -24.54
CA ILE A 132 -15.97 4.25 -24.29
C ILE A 132 -17.23 4.13 -25.14
N HIS A 133 -18.38 4.30 -24.51
CA HIS A 133 -19.66 4.55 -25.18
C HIS A 133 -19.96 6.04 -25.18
N ALA A 134 -19.91 6.68 -26.35
CA ALA A 134 -20.26 8.09 -26.52
C ALA A 134 -21.58 8.26 -27.27
N TYR A 135 -22.47 9.11 -26.77
CA TYR A 135 -23.78 9.39 -27.34
C TYR A 135 -23.77 10.76 -28.03
N LEU A 136 -23.93 10.74 -29.35
CA LEU A 136 -23.99 11.91 -30.22
C LEU A 136 -25.43 12.18 -30.66
N VAL A 137 -25.91 13.41 -30.54
CA VAL A 137 -27.15 13.85 -31.19
C VAL A 137 -26.82 14.39 -32.59
N PRO A 138 -27.32 13.77 -33.67
CA PRO A 138 -26.82 14.03 -35.02
C PRO A 138 -27.47 15.29 -35.64
N LEU A 139 -27.16 16.46 -35.08
CA LEU A 139 -27.59 17.76 -35.61
C LEU A 139 -26.68 18.18 -36.78
N ASP A 140 -27.26 18.70 -37.86
CA ASP A 140 -26.50 19.40 -38.90
C ASP A 140 -26.18 20.85 -38.50
N GLU A 141 -25.49 21.58 -39.39
CA GLU A 141 -25.15 23.00 -39.20
C GLU A 141 -26.38 23.91 -39.03
N ARG A 142 -27.57 23.45 -39.45
CA ARG A 142 -28.84 24.17 -39.28
C ARG A 142 -29.56 23.79 -37.98
N GLY A 143 -28.95 22.96 -37.14
CA GLY A 143 -29.54 22.46 -35.89
C GLY A 143 -30.66 21.44 -36.10
N LYS A 144 -30.76 20.81 -37.28
CA LYS A 144 -31.78 19.79 -37.57
C LYS A 144 -31.21 18.38 -37.47
N LEU A 145 -32.03 17.43 -37.02
CA LEU A 145 -31.65 16.02 -36.96
C LEU A 145 -31.37 15.45 -38.35
N ASN A 146 -30.09 15.19 -38.64
CA ASN A 146 -29.64 14.77 -39.97
C ASN A 146 -28.41 13.84 -39.91
N CYS A 147 -28.63 12.62 -39.44
CA CYS A 147 -27.59 11.59 -39.40
C CYS A 147 -27.04 11.21 -40.79
N LYS A 148 -27.81 11.43 -41.88
CA LYS A 148 -27.34 11.16 -43.25
C LYS A 148 -26.24 12.14 -43.67
N VAL A 149 -26.34 13.41 -43.27
CA VAL A 149 -25.28 14.39 -43.52
C VAL A 149 -24.03 14.05 -42.71
N LEU A 150 -24.12 13.48 -41.51
CA LEU A 150 -22.92 13.15 -40.74
C LEU A 150 -22.29 11.80 -41.14
N PHE A 151 -23.10 10.75 -41.34
CA PHE A 151 -22.62 9.36 -41.51
C PHE A 151 -23.28 8.60 -42.67
N GLY A 152 -23.90 9.30 -43.62
CA GLY A 152 -24.75 8.68 -44.65
C GLY A 152 -23.99 8.03 -45.80
N THR A 153 -22.71 8.36 -46.01
CA THR A 153 -21.92 7.84 -47.14
C THR A 153 -20.75 7.00 -46.67
N ARG A 154 -20.31 6.06 -47.53
CA ARG A 154 -19.12 5.22 -47.27
C ARG A 154 -17.86 6.07 -47.05
N VAL A 155 -17.73 7.18 -47.80
CA VAL A 155 -16.63 8.14 -47.64
C VAL A 155 -16.61 8.75 -46.25
N LYS A 156 -17.76 9.19 -45.71
CA LYS A 156 -17.86 9.74 -44.36
C LYS A 156 -17.52 8.71 -43.28
N MET A 157 -17.90 7.45 -43.49
CA MET A 157 -17.47 6.37 -42.59
C MET A 157 -15.96 6.12 -42.66
N TYR A 158 -15.32 6.25 -43.82
CA TYR A 158 -13.85 6.18 -43.89
C TYR A 158 -13.19 7.37 -43.19
N GLN A 159 -13.69 8.58 -43.43
CA GLN A 159 -13.22 9.79 -42.76
C GLN A 159 -13.35 9.70 -41.24
N LEU A 160 -14.44 9.10 -40.73
CA LEU A 160 -14.61 8.84 -39.30
C LEU A 160 -13.49 7.92 -38.76
N GLN A 161 -13.19 6.83 -39.46
CA GLN A 161 -12.14 5.89 -39.07
C GLN A 161 -10.75 6.53 -39.18
N ASP A 162 -10.49 7.30 -40.24
CA ASP A 162 -9.23 8.03 -40.46
C ASP A 162 -9.04 9.09 -39.36
N SER A 163 -10.08 9.89 -39.08
CA SER A 163 -10.06 10.94 -38.06
C SER A 163 -9.81 10.38 -36.66
N PHE A 164 -10.48 9.28 -36.30
CA PHE A 164 -10.26 8.64 -35.00
C PHE A 164 -8.85 8.06 -34.90
N ALA A 165 -8.34 7.42 -35.96
CA ALA A 165 -6.98 6.89 -35.97
C ALA A 165 -5.92 7.98 -35.82
N ASN A 166 -6.06 9.10 -36.53
CA ASN A 166 -5.15 10.24 -36.42
C ASN A 166 -5.11 10.82 -35.00
N ALA A 167 -6.24 10.82 -34.29
CA ALA A 167 -6.32 11.35 -32.93
C ALA A 167 -5.51 10.53 -31.92
N VAL A 168 -5.36 9.22 -32.15
CA VAL A 168 -4.66 8.30 -31.24
C VAL A 168 -3.34 7.77 -31.82
N GLU A 169 -2.91 8.26 -32.98
CA GLU A 169 -1.70 7.80 -33.68
C GLU A 169 -0.44 7.99 -32.84
N HIS A 170 -0.34 9.11 -32.12
CA HIS A 170 0.77 9.42 -31.22
C HIS A 170 0.94 8.41 -30.07
N LEU A 171 -0.10 7.62 -29.77
CA LEU A 171 -0.07 6.55 -28.77
C LEU A 171 0.43 5.21 -29.36
N GLY A 172 0.79 5.20 -30.65
CA GLY A 172 1.20 3.99 -31.37
C GLY A 172 0.04 3.08 -31.77
N ILE A 173 -1.19 3.58 -31.73
CA ILE A 173 -2.40 2.85 -32.17
C ILE A 173 -2.64 3.17 -33.64
N VAL A 174 -2.67 2.14 -34.49
CA VAL A 174 -2.80 2.29 -35.93
C VAL A 174 -4.25 2.13 -36.38
N ARG A 175 -4.56 2.72 -37.53
CA ARG A 175 -5.86 2.56 -38.18
C ARG A 175 -6.14 1.09 -38.52
N GLY A 176 -7.39 0.65 -38.36
CA GLY A 176 -7.85 -0.64 -38.91
C GLY A 176 -7.67 -0.74 -40.44
N VAL A 177 -7.65 -1.97 -40.97
CA VAL A 177 -7.37 -2.24 -42.40
C VAL A 177 -8.40 -1.55 -43.32
N LYS A 178 -7.93 -0.70 -44.25
CA LYS A 178 -8.78 -0.06 -45.26
C LYS A 178 -9.36 -1.11 -46.21
N GLY A 179 -10.67 -1.03 -46.46
CA GLY A 179 -11.37 -1.98 -47.33
C GLY A 179 -11.57 -3.37 -46.73
N SER A 180 -11.39 -3.55 -45.42
CA SER A 180 -11.64 -4.82 -44.73
C SER A 180 -13.02 -5.38 -45.06
N VAL A 181 -13.06 -6.66 -45.45
CA VAL A 181 -14.29 -7.44 -45.70
C VAL A 181 -14.86 -8.09 -44.44
N ALA A 182 -14.26 -7.82 -43.27
CA ALA A 182 -14.71 -8.37 -42.00
C ALA A 182 -16.14 -7.90 -41.66
N THR A 183 -17.02 -8.86 -41.39
CA THR A 183 -18.39 -8.58 -40.94
C THR A 183 -18.42 -8.41 -39.43
N HIS A 184 -19.12 -7.38 -38.95
CA HIS A 184 -19.32 -7.18 -37.51
C HIS A 184 -20.15 -8.32 -36.91
N THR A 185 -19.57 -9.02 -35.93
CA THR A 185 -20.21 -10.08 -35.17
C THR A 185 -20.62 -9.55 -33.80
N LYS A 186 -21.88 -9.76 -33.41
CA LYS A 186 -22.38 -9.38 -32.08
C LYS A 186 -21.69 -10.23 -31.01
N VAL A 187 -21.38 -9.63 -29.85
CA VAL A 187 -20.72 -10.31 -28.72
C VAL A 187 -21.43 -11.61 -28.32
N LYS A 188 -22.77 -11.61 -28.22
CA LYS A 188 -23.55 -12.82 -27.92
C LYS A 188 -23.38 -13.92 -28.98
N LYS A 189 -23.28 -13.55 -30.27
CA LYS A 189 -23.07 -14.50 -31.37
C LYS A 189 -21.67 -15.13 -31.30
N TYR A 190 -20.66 -14.34 -30.92
CA TYR A 190 -19.30 -14.82 -30.73
C TYR A 190 -19.20 -15.86 -29.61
N TYR A 191 -19.68 -15.54 -28.40
CA TYR A 191 -19.64 -16.50 -27.28
C TYR A 191 -20.50 -17.74 -27.52
N ALA A 192 -21.64 -17.60 -28.21
CA ALA A 192 -22.45 -18.76 -28.59
C ALA A 192 -21.69 -19.72 -29.52
N ALA A 193 -20.88 -19.19 -30.45
CA ALA A 193 -20.08 -19.99 -31.37
C ALA A 193 -18.85 -20.62 -30.68
N VAL A 194 -18.15 -19.89 -29.83
CA VAL A 194 -16.99 -20.42 -29.07
C VAL A 194 -17.41 -21.55 -28.12
N ASN A 195 -18.57 -21.42 -27.47
CA ASN A 195 -19.08 -22.41 -26.52
C ASN A 195 -19.92 -23.53 -27.18
N GLN A 196 -20.07 -23.51 -28.51
CA GLN A 196 -20.77 -24.57 -29.22
C GLN A 196 -19.89 -25.82 -29.30
N ASP A 197 -20.42 -27.01 -29.03
CA ASP A 197 -19.66 -28.24 -29.17
C ASP A 197 -19.07 -28.36 -30.59
N SER A 198 -17.75 -28.60 -30.66
CA SER A 198 -17.03 -28.81 -31.91
C SER A 198 -17.51 -30.09 -32.58
N GLN A 199 -18.58 -30.01 -33.36
CA GLN A 199 -18.97 -31.09 -34.26
C GLN A 199 -17.95 -31.13 -35.41
N LEU A 200 -17.33 -32.29 -35.64
CA LEU A 200 -16.58 -32.55 -36.86
C LEU A 200 -17.52 -32.28 -38.04
N LEU A 201 -17.15 -31.33 -38.91
CA LEU A 201 -17.94 -31.04 -40.10
C LEU A 201 -17.83 -32.24 -41.05
N ASP A 202 -18.87 -33.05 -41.11
CA ASP A 202 -18.98 -34.11 -42.11
C ASP A 202 -19.36 -33.47 -43.46
N LEU A 203 -18.33 -33.09 -44.22
CA LEU A 203 -18.48 -32.43 -45.52
C LEU A 203 -19.32 -33.26 -46.50
N GLU A 204 -19.27 -34.59 -46.42
CA GLU A 204 -20.04 -35.48 -47.30
C GLU A 204 -21.55 -35.41 -47.03
N ARG A 205 -21.95 -35.15 -45.79
CA ARG A 205 -23.37 -34.97 -45.41
C ARG A 205 -23.88 -33.54 -45.62
N CYS A 206 -22.99 -32.55 -45.56
CA CYS A 206 -23.37 -31.13 -45.62
C CYS A 206 -23.39 -30.54 -47.04
N ILE A 207 -22.73 -31.18 -48.01
CA ILE A 207 -22.75 -30.73 -49.41
C ILE A 207 -24.04 -31.25 -50.07
N PRO A 208 -24.97 -30.36 -50.49
CA PRO A 208 -26.18 -30.78 -51.18
C PRO A 208 -25.84 -31.31 -52.59
N GLN A 209 -26.64 -32.26 -53.07
CA GLN A 209 -26.59 -32.69 -54.48
C GLN A 209 -27.02 -31.52 -55.41
N PRO A 210 -26.46 -31.43 -56.63
CA PRO A 210 -26.92 -30.48 -57.64
C PRO A 210 -28.38 -30.73 -58.02
N GLN A 211 -29.16 -29.66 -58.21
CA GLN A 211 -30.54 -29.79 -58.68
C GLN A 211 -30.61 -29.80 -60.22
N ALA A 212 -31.61 -30.48 -60.78
CA ALA A 212 -31.83 -30.47 -62.23
C ALA A 212 -32.09 -29.03 -62.71
N GLN A 213 -31.34 -28.59 -63.73
CA GLN A 213 -31.37 -27.22 -64.30
C GLN A 213 -30.72 -26.10 -63.45
N GLU A 214 -30.04 -26.42 -62.34
CA GLU A 214 -29.26 -25.42 -61.57
C GLU A 214 -27.95 -25.06 -62.29
N THR A 215 -27.62 -23.77 -62.38
CA THR A 215 -26.33 -23.33 -62.93
C THR A 215 -25.19 -23.56 -61.93
N SER A 216 -23.96 -23.73 -62.41
CA SER A 216 -22.76 -23.92 -61.58
C SER A 216 -22.56 -22.79 -60.55
N GLU A 217 -22.85 -21.54 -60.95
CA GLU A 217 -22.77 -20.35 -60.09
C GLU A 217 -23.80 -20.41 -58.95
N ALA A 218 -25.05 -20.81 -59.26
CA ALA A 218 -26.13 -20.91 -58.28
C ALA A 218 -25.86 -22.03 -57.26
N TYR A 219 -25.37 -23.19 -57.75
CA TYR A 219 -24.93 -24.29 -56.89
C TYR A 219 -23.81 -23.86 -55.93
N ARG A 220 -22.78 -23.17 -56.45
CA ARG A 220 -21.68 -22.63 -55.63
C ARG A 220 -22.18 -21.68 -54.55
N GLN A 221 -23.08 -20.74 -54.88
CA GLN A 221 -23.63 -19.81 -53.90
C GLN A 221 -24.46 -20.52 -52.82
N ARG A 222 -25.22 -21.56 -53.18
CA ARG A 222 -26.00 -22.37 -52.24
C ARG A 222 -25.11 -23.13 -51.26
N VAL A 223 -24.04 -23.74 -51.76
CA VAL A 223 -23.03 -24.42 -50.95
C VAL A 223 -22.34 -23.44 -49.98
N ILE A 224 -21.90 -22.28 -50.47
CA ILE A 224 -21.30 -21.23 -49.63
C ILE A 224 -22.27 -20.78 -48.53
N LYS A 225 -23.54 -20.55 -48.89
CA LYS A 225 -24.57 -20.10 -47.94
C LYS A 225 -24.81 -21.12 -46.82
N LEU A 226 -24.80 -22.41 -47.14
CA LEU A 226 -24.98 -23.50 -46.17
C LEU A 226 -23.76 -23.68 -45.25
N LEU A 227 -22.55 -23.65 -45.81
CA LEU A 227 -21.32 -23.89 -45.04
C LEU A 227 -20.82 -22.65 -44.29
N SER A 228 -21.16 -21.45 -44.74
CA SER A 228 -20.65 -20.20 -44.15
C SER A 228 -20.86 -20.07 -42.64
N PRO A 229 -22.00 -20.43 -42.03
CA PRO A 229 -22.19 -20.29 -40.59
C PRO A 229 -21.35 -21.30 -39.80
N GLN A 230 -21.21 -22.52 -40.32
CA GLN A 230 -20.42 -23.58 -39.71
C GLN A 230 -18.92 -23.25 -39.75
N LEU A 231 -18.43 -22.76 -40.89
CA LEU A 231 -17.04 -22.32 -41.03
C LEU A 231 -16.74 -21.08 -40.16
N GLU A 232 -17.71 -20.19 -39.95
CA GLU A 232 -17.55 -19.05 -39.04
C GLU A 232 -17.35 -19.51 -37.59
N VAL A 233 -18.09 -20.53 -37.14
CA VAL A 233 -17.93 -21.15 -35.81
C VAL A 233 -16.55 -21.79 -35.67
N ILE A 234 -16.16 -22.63 -36.64
CA ILE A 234 -14.85 -23.31 -36.64
C ILE A 234 -13.71 -22.29 -36.59
N ASN A 235 -13.77 -21.22 -37.40
CA ASN A 235 -12.74 -20.19 -37.41
C ASN A 235 -12.62 -19.45 -36.07
N GLN A 236 -13.73 -19.24 -35.35
CA GLN A 236 -13.70 -18.64 -34.02
C GLN A 236 -13.07 -19.59 -32.99
N GLN A 237 -13.42 -20.88 -33.04
CA GLN A 237 -12.82 -21.90 -32.17
C GLN A 237 -11.32 -22.08 -32.42
N LEU A 238 -10.87 -22.07 -33.68
CA LEU A 238 -9.45 -22.14 -34.03
C LEU A 238 -8.67 -20.96 -33.46
N ARG A 239 -9.18 -19.74 -33.58
CA ARG A 239 -8.53 -18.54 -33.00
C ARG A 239 -8.39 -18.61 -31.49
N GLU A 240 -9.42 -19.13 -30.79
CA GLU A 240 -9.37 -19.29 -29.34
C GLU A 240 -8.36 -20.37 -28.93
N ARG A 241 -8.28 -21.48 -29.69
CA ARG A 241 -7.29 -22.53 -29.46
C ARG A 241 -5.85 -22.04 -29.68
N ASP A 242 -5.62 -21.25 -30.73
CA ASP A 242 -4.32 -20.63 -31.00
C ASP A 242 -3.90 -19.71 -29.84
N ARG A 243 -4.84 -18.92 -29.32
CA ARG A 243 -4.65 -18.07 -28.14
C ARG A 243 -4.27 -18.88 -26.89
N GLN A 244 -4.95 -19.98 -26.64
CA GLN A 244 -4.63 -20.88 -25.52
C GLN A 244 -3.24 -21.52 -25.65
N ASN A 245 -2.87 -21.94 -26.86
CA ASN A 245 -1.55 -22.53 -27.14
C ASN A 245 -0.42 -21.51 -26.94
N GLN A 246 -0.61 -20.26 -27.35
CA GLN A 246 0.37 -19.18 -27.11
C GLN A 246 0.58 -18.93 -25.60
N LYS A 247 -0.51 -18.85 -24.83
CA LYS A 247 -0.40 -18.68 -23.36
C LYS A 247 0.32 -19.86 -22.70
N LEU A 248 0.07 -21.08 -23.16
CA LEU A 248 0.76 -22.27 -22.66
C LEU A 248 2.27 -22.23 -22.98
N ALA A 249 2.66 -21.72 -24.14
CA ALA A 249 4.07 -21.58 -24.52
C ALA A 249 4.80 -20.55 -23.64
N GLU A 250 4.18 -19.39 -23.40
CA GLU A 250 4.72 -18.36 -22.49
C GLU A 250 4.90 -18.90 -21.07
N LEU A 251 3.89 -19.58 -20.52
CA LEU A 251 3.95 -20.17 -19.18
C LEU A 251 5.09 -21.19 -19.06
N LYS A 252 5.32 -22.02 -20.10
CA LYS A 252 6.45 -22.97 -20.13
C LYS A 252 7.80 -22.25 -20.12
N GLN A 253 7.95 -21.16 -20.87
CA GLN A 253 9.18 -20.37 -20.85
C GLN A 253 9.44 -19.74 -19.48
N THR A 254 8.43 -19.09 -18.89
CA THR A 254 8.54 -18.48 -17.55
C THR A 254 8.88 -19.50 -16.48
N ALA A 255 8.27 -20.70 -16.53
CA ALA A 255 8.58 -21.78 -15.61
C ALA A 255 10.04 -22.24 -15.75
N SER A 256 10.54 -22.40 -16.99
CA SER A 256 11.93 -22.78 -17.25
C SER A 256 12.93 -21.75 -16.72
N VAL A 257 12.69 -20.45 -16.94
CA VAL A 257 13.54 -19.37 -16.41
C VAL A 257 13.52 -19.37 -14.88
N SER A 258 12.34 -19.54 -14.28
CA SER A 258 12.20 -19.59 -12.81
C SER A 258 12.95 -20.78 -12.21
N GLU A 259 12.93 -21.93 -12.89
CA GLU A 259 13.66 -23.12 -12.46
C GLU A 259 15.18 -22.94 -12.58
N GLN A 260 15.66 -22.30 -13.66
CA GLN A 260 17.07 -21.93 -13.80
C GLN A 260 17.54 -21.00 -12.68
N LEU A 261 16.73 -19.97 -12.36
CA LEU A 261 17.01 -19.05 -11.26
C LEU A 261 17.01 -19.77 -9.91
N ARG A 262 16.07 -20.70 -9.68
CA ARG A 262 16.06 -21.53 -8.46
C ARG A 262 17.37 -22.30 -8.33
N TYR A 263 17.82 -22.93 -9.42
CA TYR A 263 19.05 -23.70 -9.42
C TYR A 263 20.30 -22.83 -9.17
N SER A 264 20.36 -21.61 -9.71
CA SER A 264 21.47 -20.68 -9.42
C SER A 264 21.49 -20.23 -7.96
N LEU A 265 20.32 -19.88 -7.41
CA LEU A 265 20.19 -19.48 -6.00
C LEU A 265 20.54 -20.63 -5.05
N GLU A 266 20.17 -21.87 -5.38
CA GLU A 266 20.55 -23.04 -4.59
C GLU A 266 22.06 -23.26 -4.57
N LYS A 267 22.74 -23.07 -5.70
CA LYS A 267 24.21 -23.12 -5.76
C LYS A 267 24.86 -22.03 -4.92
N GLU A 268 24.34 -20.80 -5.00
CA GLU A 268 24.85 -19.69 -4.21
C GLU A 268 24.66 -19.94 -2.71
N LEU A 269 23.46 -20.37 -2.30
CA LEU A 269 23.19 -20.78 -0.91
C LEU A 269 24.10 -21.90 -0.43
N TYR A 270 24.37 -22.91 -1.27
CA TYR A 270 25.31 -23.98 -0.93
C TYR A 270 26.72 -23.42 -0.71
N SER A 271 27.18 -22.52 -1.59
CA SER A 271 28.50 -21.88 -1.44
C SER A 271 28.60 -20.99 -0.19
N LEU A 272 27.54 -20.23 0.13
CA LEU A 272 27.47 -19.40 1.33
C LEU A 272 27.45 -20.24 2.61
N ARG A 273 26.68 -21.34 2.62
CA ARG A 273 26.67 -22.29 3.75
C ARG A 273 28.01 -22.99 3.92
N ALA A 274 28.68 -23.37 2.83
CA ALA A 274 30.01 -23.94 2.88
C ALA A 274 31.04 -22.94 3.44
N ASN A 275 30.97 -21.67 3.01
CA ASN A 275 31.81 -20.60 3.54
C ASN A 275 31.53 -20.31 5.03
N HIS A 276 30.26 -20.24 5.43
CA HIS A 276 29.87 -20.07 6.84
C HIS A 276 30.29 -21.27 7.70
N SER A 277 30.27 -22.49 7.15
CA SER A 277 30.75 -23.69 7.86
C SER A 277 32.27 -23.68 8.02
N ARG A 278 33.02 -23.11 7.07
CA ARG A 278 34.48 -22.87 7.17
C ARG A 278 34.85 -21.71 8.11
N GLN A 279 33.90 -20.84 8.44
CA GLN A 279 34.10 -19.72 9.39
C GLN A 279 33.69 -20.06 10.83
N ASN A 280 32.99 -21.18 11.04
CA ASN A 280 32.62 -21.64 12.37
C ASN A 280 33.78 -22.44 12.97
N LEU A 281 34.45 -21.88 13.98
CA LEU A 281 35.43 -22.61 14.76
C LEU A 281 34.74 -23.80 15.47
N SER A 282 35.06 -25.03 15.06
CA SER A 282 34.47 -26.23 15.64
C SER A 282 35.05 -26.49 17.02
N LEU A 283 34.22 -26.92 17.97
CA LEU A 283 34.67 -27.31 19.32
C LEU A 283 35.71 -28.45 19.25
N SER A 284 35.62 -29.31 18.23
CA SER A 284 36.58 -30.38 17.97
C SER A 284 37.97 -29.87 17.59
N GLU A 285 38.04 -28.78 16.81
CA GLU A 285 39.31 -28.19 16.37
C GLU A 285 40.03 -27.54 17.55
N VAL A 286 39.27 -26.84 18.41
CA VAL A 286 39.79 -26.28 19.66
C VAL A 286 40.26 -27.37 20.61
N ALA A 287 39.49 -28.44 20.77
CA ALA A 287 39.88 -29.58 21.59
C ALA A 287 41.16 -30.27 21.07
N TYR A 288 41.31 -30.40 19.75
CA TYR A 288 42.52 -30.95 19.13
C TYR A 288 43.76 -30.11 19.43
N GLU A 289 43.69 -28.79 19.25
CA GLU A 289 44.81 -27.87 19.56
C GLU A 289 45.13 -27.83 21.07
N LEU A 290 44.17 -28.17 21.93
CA LEU A 290 44.37 -28.35 23.38
C LEU A 290 44.86 -29.76 23.76
N GLY A 291 44.96 -30.69 22.80
CA GLY A 291 45.39 -32.07 23.05
C GLY A 291 44.35 -32.95 23.75
N LEU A 292 43.05 -32.65 23.62
CA LEU A 292 41.96 -33.36 24.28
C LEU A 292 41.33 -34.42 23.37
N ASN A 293 41.26 -35.66 23.85
CA ASN A 293 40.59 -36.77 23.15
C ASN A 293 39.11 -36.93 23.55
N GLN A 294 38.68 -36.32 24.66
CA GLN A 294 37.29 -36.33 25.14
C GLN A 294 36.96 -34.95 25.73
N TYR A 295 35.82 -34.39 25.34
CA TYR A 295 35.29 -33.11 25.83
C TYR A 295 33.75 -33.14 25.80
N LYS A 296 33.07 -32.30 26.58
CA LYS A 296 31.60 -32.23 26.55
C LYS A 296 31.15 -31.47 25.31
N GLN A 297 30.22 -32.03 24.54
CA GLN A 297 29.75 -31.43 23.26
C GLN A 297 29.07 -30.06 23.43
N ASP A 298 28.59 -29.73 24.64
CA ASP A 298 27.92 -28.46 24.95
C ASP A 298 28.87 -27.36 25.45
N ASP A 299 30.18 -27.62 25.53
CA ASP A 299 31.12 -26.62 26.04
C ASP A 299 31.32 -25.46 25.05
N ASN A 300 31.54 -24.28 25.63
CA ASN A 300 31.90 -23.10 24.85
C ASN A 300 33.40 -23.15 24.50
N PRO A 301 33.81 -22.92 23.23
CA PRO A 301 35.21 -22.95 22.83
C PRO A 301 36.14 -22.09 23.69
N LEU A 302 35.69 -20.90 24.11
CA LEU A 302 36.46 -20.02 24.98
C LEU A 302 36.58 -20.58 26.40
N LEU A 303 35.48 -21.09 26.97
CA LEU A 303 35.48 -21.67 28.32
C LEU A 303 36.33 -22.95 28.37
N LEU A 304 36.33 -23.73 27.29
CA LEU A 304 37.16 -24.92 27.17
C LEU A 304 38.65 -24.54 27.27
N VAL A 305 39.10 -23.56 26.49
CA VAL A 305 40.48 -23.03 26.55
C VAL A 305 40.82 -22.52 27.95
N MET A 306 39.95 -21.70 28.55
CA MET A 306 40.17 -21.16 29.90
C MET A 306 40.32 -22.27 30.94
N SER A 307 39.46 -23.29 30.90
CA SER A 307 39.47 -24.39 31.86
C SER A 307 40.69 -25.30 31.74
N VAL A 308 41.13 -25.59 30.51
CA VAL A 308 42.21 -26.53 30.21
C VAL A 308 43.57 -25.87 30.43
N ASN A 309 43.76 -24.68 29.87
CA ASN A 309 45.01 -23.93 30.03
C ASN A 309 45.10 -23.21 31.38
N LYS A 310 44.04 -23.25 32.20
CA LYS A 310 43.94 -22.55 33.49
C LYS A 310 44.33 -21.06 33.38
N CYS A 311 43.80 -20.40 32.36
CA CYS A 311 44.15 -19.03 32.00
C CYS A 311 42.94 -18.08 32.10
N ASN A 312 43.20 -16.77 32.13
CA ASN A 312 42.14 -15.76 32.19
C ASN A 312 41.51 -15.50 30.80
N PHE A 313 40.50 -14.64 30.74
CA PHE A 313 39.80 -14.32 29.48
C PHE A 313 40.75 -13.75 28.41
N ASP A 314 41.63 -12.83 28.80
CA ASP A 314 42.54 -12.14 27.88
C ASP A 314 43.54 -13.13 27.26
N ASP A 315 44.11 -14.02 28.09
CA ASP A 315 45.03 -15.07 27.65
C ASP A 315 44.35 -16.06 26.70
N ALA A 316 43.10 -16.45 27.01
CA ALA A 316 42.33 -17.36 26.17
C ALA A 316 41.95 -16.74 24.82
N VAL A 317 41.63 -15.44 24.78
CA VAL A 317 41.38 -14.69 23.54
C VAL A 317 42.64 -14.60 22.68
N VAL A 318 43.79 -14.31 23.31
CA VAL A 318 45.08 -14.28 22.60
C VAL A 318 45.42 -15.66 22.04
N TRP A 319 45.23 -16.72 22.82
CA TRP A 319 45.47 -18.10 22.40
C TRP A 319 44.58 -18.50 21.21
N LEU A 320 43.28 -18.16 21.26
CA LEU A 320 42.34 -18.43 20.17
C LEU A 320 42.69 -17.66 18.90
N ARG A 321 43.13 -16.40 19.03
CA ARG A 321 43.57 -15.60 17.89
C ARG A 321 44.85 -16.17 17.27
N ASP A 322 45.79 -16.60 18.09
CA ASP A 322 47.07 -17.18 17.66
C ASP A 322 46.87 -18.49 16.89
N ARG A 323 45.93 -19.35 17.33
CA ARG A 323 45.65 -20.65 16.70
C ARG A 323 44.66 -20.59 15.54
N PHE A 324 43.67 -19.69 15.59
CA PHE A 324 42.51 -19.70 14.67
C PHE A 324 42.23 -18.35 13.98
N GLY A 325 43.10 -17.35 14.17
CA GLY A 325 42.94 -16.02 13.60
C GLY A 325 41.82 -15.19 14.23
N GLU A 326 41.65 -13.96 13.75
CA GLU A 326 40.69 -13.00 14.31
C GLU A 326 39.23 -13.47 14.16
N THR A 327 38.90 -14.13 13.07
CA THR A 327 37.54 -14.62 12.78
C THR A 327 37.13 -15.76 13.72
N GLY A 328 38.01 -16.74 13.92
CA GLY A 328 37.76 -17.88 14.82
C GLY A 328 37.65 -17.44 16.27
N MET A 329 38.52 -16.52 16.70
CA MET A 329 38.47 -15.90 18.03
C MET A 329 37.15 -15.13 18.25
N THR A 330 36.77 -14.27 17.31
CA THR A 330 35.54 -13.46 17.43
C THR A 330 34.30 -14.34 17.55
N TYR A 331 34.25 -15.42 16.77
CA TYR A 331 33.18 -16.41 16.85
C TYR A 331 33.11 -17.09 18.24
N ALA A 332 34.25 -17.58 18.75
CA ALA A 332 34.32 -18.22 20.06
C ALA A 332 33.85 -17.29 21.20
N VAL A 333 34.33 -16.04 21.19
CA VAL A 333 33.95 -15.01 22.16
C VAL A 333 32.46 -14.68 22.06
N SER A 334 31.94 -14.46 20.86
CA SER A 334 30.52 -14.13 20.64
C SER A 334 29.59 -15.24 21.12
N LYS A 335 29.93 -16.50 20.82
CA LYS A 335 29.19 -17.67 21.28
C LYS A 335 29.18 -17.75 22.82
N SER A 336 30.29 -17.39 23.47
CA SER A 336 30.42 -17.36 24.94
C SER A 336 29.53 -16.30 25.57
N ALA A 337 29.61 -15.07 25.05
CA ALA A 337 28.78 -13.97 25.50
C ALA A 337 27.28 -14.28 25.40
N LEU A 338 26.84 -14.89 24.29
CA LEU A 338 25.45 -15.31 24.10
C LEU A 338 25.01 -16.39 25.10
N SER A 339 25.88 -17.36 25.41
CA SER A 339 25.59 -18.40 26.39
C SER A 339 25.40 -17.82 27.79
N ILE A 340 26.31 -16.92 28.20
CA ILE A 340 26.24 -16.24 29.50
C ILE A 340 24.95 -15.44 29.61
N ALA A 341 24.65 -14.61 28.59
CA ALA A 341 23.46 -13.76 28.59
C ALA A 341 22.14 -14.54 28.72
N ARG A 342 22.08 -15.78 28.22
CA ARG A 342 20.88 -16.64 28.34
C ARG A 342 20.73 -17.27 29.73
N GLN A 343 21.82 -17.49 30.45
CA GLN A 343 21.82 -18.16 31.75
C GLN A 343 21.74 -17.17 32.91
N THR A 344 22.23 -15.95 32.73
CA THR A 344 22.15 -14.90 33.76
C THR A 344 20.79 -14.20 33.74
N HIS A 345 20.07 -14.24 34.85
CA HIS A 345 18.87 -13.41 35.03
C HIS A 345 19.24 -11.92 35.12
N GLU A 346 18.42 -11.05 34.53
CA GLU A 346 18.62 -9.61 34.65
C GLU A 346 18.57 -9.14 36.11
N SER A 347 19.52 -8.32 36.53
CA SER A 347 19.52 -7.74 37.88
C SER A 347 18.27 -6.87 38.09
N ILE A 348 17.56 -7.13 39.19
CA ILE A 348 16.45 -6.29 39.67
C ILE A 348 17.04 -5.03 40.31
N PHE A 349 16.50 -3.86 39.96
CA PHE A 349 16.95 -2.61 40.54
C PHE A 349 16.52 -2.48 42.01
N THR A 350 17.46 -2.13 42.88
CA THR A 350 17.21 -1.84 44.30
C THR A 350 17.29 -0.33 44.54
N PRO A 351 16.20 0.32 44.97
CA PRO A 351 16.19 1.76 45.23
C PRO A 351 17.02 2.15 46.47
N PRO A 352 17.49 3.40 46.58
CA PRO A 352 18.19 3.90 47.76
C PRO A 352 17.37 3.74 49.05
N ILE A 353 18.03 3.52 50.18
CA ILE A 353 17.36 3.34 51.47
C ILE A 353 16.67 4.65 51.90
N PRO A 354 15.35 4.63 52.18
CA PRO A 354 14.65 5.80 52.68
C PRO A 354 15.08 6.17 54.09
N SER A 355 15.32 7.47 54.33
CA SER A 355 15.63 8.02 55.65
C SER A 355 14.60 9.07 56.08
N PRO A 356 13.82 8.82 57.15
CA PRO A 356 12.86 9.79 57.67
C PRO A 356 13.51 11.08 58.19
N ASN A 357 14.75 10.99 58.67
CA ASN A 357 15.45 12.08 59.36
C ASN A 357 15.69 13.31 58.46
N HIS A 358 15.83 13.10 57.15
CA HIS A 358 16.07 14.17 56.18
C HIS A 358 14.82 14.57 55.40
N LEU A 359 13.67 13.92 55.65
CA LEU A 359 12.47 14.09 54.83
C LEU A 359 11.90 15.51 54.92
N LEU A 360 11.82 16.06 56.13
CA LEU A 360 11.33 17.43 56.37
C LEU A 360 12.21 18.48 55.66
N ILE A 361 13.53 18.30 55.70
CA ILE A 361 14.50 19.20 55.05
C ILE A 361 14.28 19.19 53.53
N VAL A 362 14.06 18.01 52.93
CA VAL A 362 13.77 17.87 51.51
C VAL A 362 12.44 18.52 51.15
N GLU A 363 11.39 18.31 51.95
CA GLU A 363 10.08 18.93 51.74
C GLU A 363 10.16 20.46 51.76
N ASP A 364 10.78 21.01 52.81
CA ASP A 364 10.89 22.46 52.99
C ASP A 364 11.69 23.08 51.84
N TYR A 365 12.78 22.44 51.41
CA TYR A 365 13.55 22.91 50.28
C TYR A 365 12.74 22.92 48.98
N LEU A 366 12.04 21.83 48.65
CA LEU A 366 11.24 21.73 47.42
C LEU A 366 10.05 22.70 47.44
N ASN A 367 9.46 22.95 48.62
CA ASN A 367 8.38 23.91 48.78
C ASN A 367 8.89 25.34 48.65
N GLN A 368 9.90 25.73 49.44
CA GLN A 368 10.37 27.12 49.48
C GLN A 368 11.12 27.52 48.21
N LYS A 369 12.03 26.67 47.70
CA LYS A 369 12.89 27.02 46.56
C LYS A 369 12.28 26.73 45.19
N HIS A 370 11.36 25.77 45.11
CA HIS A 370 10.73 25.38 43.84
C HIS A 370 9.22 25.61 43.80
N SER A 371 8.64 26.19 44.86
CA SER A 371 7.22 26.53 44.96
C SER A 371 6.30 25.33 44.73
N ILE A 372 6.74 24.13 45.10
CA ILE A 372 5.96 22.90 44.96
C ILE A 372 5.04 22.76 46.18
N PRO A 373 3.70 22.67 46.01
CA PRO A 373 2.77 22.62 47.14
C PRO A 373 2.99 21.41 48.05
N GLN A 374 2.96 21.63 49.38
CA GLN A 374 3.19 20.57 50.37
C GLN A 374 2.23 19.38 50.24
N LYS A 375 0.96 19.64 49.86
CA LYS A 375 -0.04 18.58 49.63
C LYS A 375 0.37 17.62 48.51
N LEU A 376 1.03 18.14 47.48
CA LEU A 376 1.53 17.32 46.38
C LEU A 376 2.74 16.50 46.81
N LEU A 377 3.70 17.11 47.53
CA LEU A 377 4.87 16.41 48.06
C LEU A 377 4.46 15.21 48.93
N LYS A 378 3.51 15.41 49.85
CA LYS A 378 2.94 14.34 50.69
C LYS A 378 2.30 13.22 49.86
N SER A 379 1.62 13.55 48.76
CA SER A 379 1.00 12.55 47.89
C SER A 379 2.04 11.70 47.15
N LEU A 380 3.16 12.29 46.73
CA LEU A 380 4.25 11.55 46.08
C LEU A 380 4.94 10.60 47.05
N GLN A 381 5.12 11.02 48.29
CA GLN A 381 5.69 10.19 49.36
C GLN A 381 4.81 8.99 49.69
N GLN A 382 3.49 9.20 49.85
CA GLN A 382 2.54 8.11 50.08
C GLN A 382 2.56 7.07 48.95
N ARG A 383 2.89 7.49 47.73
CA ARG A 383 3.03 6.62 46.55
C ARG A 383 4.44 6.04 46.39
N GLY A 384 5.37 6.34 47.31
CA GLY A 384 6.76 5.91 47.24
C GLY A 384 7.55 6.52 46.07
N LEU A 385 7.09 7.62 45.48
CA LEU A 385 7.71 8.25 44.31
C LEU A 385 8.72 9.33 44.67
N LEU A 386 8.66 9.83 45.90
CA LEU A 386 9.57 10.83 46.45
C LEU A 386 9.90 10.49 47.90
N TYR A 387 11.17 10.49 48.27
CA TYR A 387 11.63 10.40 49.65
C TYR A 387 13.04 10.99 49.80
N ALA A 388 13.56 11.05 51.03
CA ALA A 388 14.93 11.48 51.29
C ALA A 388 15.85 10.27 51.51
N SER A 389 17.05 10.28 50.94
CA SER A 389 18.06 9.24 51.19
C SER A 389 18.76 9.44 52.54
N SER A 390 19.50 8.42 53.00
CA SER A 390 20.42 8.52 54.14
C SER A 390 21.39 9.69 54.03
N ASP A 391 21.82 10.02 52.81
CA ASP A 391 22.81 11.08 52.54
C ASP A 391 22.18 12.48 52.48
N GLY A 392 20.85 12.56 52.63
CA GLY A 392 20.10 13.80 52.58
C GLY A 392 19.79 14.30 51.17
N ASN A 393 19.83 13.42 50.16
CA ASN A 393 19.39 13.75 48.80
C ASN A 393 17.88 13.52 48.65
N ALA A 394 17.22 14.32 47.81
CA ALA A 394 15.87 14.04 47.38
C ALA A 394 15.88 12.94 46.30
N VAL A 395 15.14 11.86 46.52
CA VAL A 395 15.08 10.69 45.65
C VAL A 395 13.75 10.66 44.92
N PHE A 396 13.78 10.65 43.58
CA PHE A 396 12.61 10.51 42.72
C PHE A 396 12.66 9.17 41.98
N ILE A 397 11.64 8.34 42.14
CA ILE A 397 11.65 6.99 41.59
C ILE A 397 11.33 6.96 40.09
N ALA A 398 12.22 6.36 39.30
CA ALA A 398 12.02 6.06 37.89
C ALA A 398 11.32 4.70 37.73
N ARG A 399 10.34 4.64 36.83
CA ARG A 399 9.50 3.47 36.59
C ARG A 399 9.34 3.21 35.10
N ASN A 400 9.14 1.95 34.73
CA ASN A 400 8.60 1.64 33.41
C ASN A 400 7.14 2.12 33.30
N LEU A 401 6.54 2.02 32.11
CA LEU A 401 5.16 2.47 31.89
C LEU A 401 4.13 1.61 32.64
N ASP A 402 4.47 0.37 32.97
CA ASP A 402 3.64 -0.56 33.77
C ASP A 402 3.72 -0.29 35.28
N GLY A 403 4.59 0.64 35.71
CA GLY A 403 4.75 1.06 37.10
C GLY A 403 5.80 0.28 37.90
N GLY A 404 6.51 -0.67 37.29
CA GLY A 404 7.66 -1.35 37.87
C GLY A 404 8.85 -0.42 38.06
N THR A 405 9.49 -0.50 39.23
CA THR A 405 10.63 0.36 39.58
C THR A 405 11.89 -0.05 38.83
N THR A 406 12.46 0.88 38.08
CA THR A 406 13.61 0.63 37.19
C THR A 406 14.81 1.50 37.53
N GLY A 407 14.65 2.55 38.34
CA GLY A 407 15.73 3.45 38.70
C GLY A 407 15.33 4.49 39.74
N ALA A 408 16.28 5.37 40.08
CA ALA A 408 16.04 6.51 40.96
C ALA A 408 16.90 7.72 40.58
N TYR A 409 16.27 8.88 40.45
CA TYR A 409 16.94 10.17 40.29
C TYR A 409 17.25 10.74 41.67
N LEU A 410 18.48 11.22 41.85
CA LEU A 410 18.99 11.80 43.08
C LEU A 410 19.24 13.29 42.85
N TYR A 411 18.66 14.12 43.70
CA TYR A 411 18.86 15.56 43.69
C TYR A 411 19.51 15.98 45.00
N SER A 412 20.73 16.51 44.92
CA SER A 412 21.48 16.92 46.11
C SER A 412 21.13 18.33 46.53
N LEU A 413 20.80 18.50 47.81
CA LEU A 413 20.47 19.80 48.38
C LEU A 413 21.72 20.63 48.73
N LYS A 414 22.89 19.99 48.79
CA LYS A 414 24.16 20.62 49.19
C LYS A 414 24.97 21.16 48.02
N ASN A 415 24.71 20.69 46.80
CA ASN A 415 25.49 21.04 45.62
C ASN A 415 24.98 22.35 44.98
N SER A 416 25.90 23.26 44.63
CA SER A 416 25.60 24.54 43.99
C SER A 416 25.16 24.42 42.52
N GLU A 417 25.49 23.31 41.87
CA GLU A 417 25.20 23.07 40.45
C GLU A 417 23.74 22.67 40.19
N HIS A 418 22.98 22.29 41.22
CA HIS A 418 21.55 21.94 41.12
C HIS A 418 21.23 20.88 40.04
N GLU A 419 22.15 19.94 39.81
CA GLU A 419 21.99 18.87 38.83
C GLU A 419 21.43 17.58 39.43
N PHE A 420 20.72 16.82 38.59
CA PHE A 420 20.25 15.48 38.92
C PHE A 420 21.34 14.46 38.60
N SER A 421 21.57 13.53 39.52
CA SER A 421 22.34 12.31 39.28
C SER A 421 21.41 11.10 39.29
N LEU A 422 21.87 9.96 38.75
CA LEU A 422 21.09 8.73 38.73
C LEU A 422 21.73 7.71 39.68
N HIS A 423 20.91 7.05 40.50
CA HIS A 423 21.41 6.03 41.43
C HIS A 423 22.01 4.84 40.66
N PRO A 424 23.14 4.27 41.11
CA PRO A 424 23.71 3.07 40.52
C PRO A 424 22.69 1.94 40.35
N GLY A 425 22.77 1.22 39.23
CA GLY A 425 21.84 0.14 38.88
C GLY A 425 20.55 0.60 38.18
N SER A 426 20.30 1.91 38.06
CA SER A 426 19.12 2.42 37.36
C SER A 426 19.16 2.12 35.86
N LYS A 427 18.09 1.53 35.32
CA LYS A 427 17.92 1.21 33.89
C LYS A 427 17.25 2.37 33.14
N ARG A 428 18.07 3.18 32.46
CA ARG A 428 17.59 4.27 31.58
C ARG A 428 16.84 3.76 30.36
N SER A 429 17.19 2.57 29.85
CA SER A 429 16.61 1.94 28.66
C SER A 429 15.11 1.66 28.76
N SER A 430 14.59 1.50 29.98
CA SER A 430 13.22 1.02 30.22
C SER A 430 12.50 1.79 31.34
N GLY A 431 12.98 2.97 31.73
CA GLY A 431 12.58 3.63 32.97
C GLY A 431 12.63 5.14 32.94
N TRP A 432 11.57 5.80 33.41
CA TRP A 432 11.44 7.25 33.47
C TRP A 432 10.78 7.70 34.77
N PHE A 433 11.07 8.92 35.24
CA PHE A 433 10.20 9.56 36.21
C PHE A 433 8.95 10.03 35.48
N HIS A 434 7.78 9.56 35.91
CA HIS A 434 6.53 9.96 35.31
C HIS A 434 5.37 9.97 36.29
N LEU A 435 4.44 10.90 36.06
CA LEU A 435 3.24 11.13 36.86
C LEU A 435 2.03 11.37 35.96
N SER A 436 0.87 10.84 36.32
CA SER A 436 -0.38 11.09 35.60
C SER A 436 -1.40 11.79 36.49
N VAL A 437 -1.97 12.90 36.01
CA VAL A 437 -2.93 13.75 36.75
C VAL A 437 -4.12 14.14 35.86
N GLY A 438 -5.27 14.47 36.48
CA GLY A 438 -6.52 14.80 35.79
C GLY A 438 -7.38 13.55 35.51
N GLY A 439 -8.70 13.70 35.37
CA GLY A 439 -9.62 12.59 35.07
C GLY A 439 -9.70 11.45 36.13
N SER A 440 -10.59 10.49 35.91
CA SER A 440 -10.67 9.28 36.75
C SER A 440 -9.48 8.35 36.46
N ASN A 441 -9.04 7.56 37.45
CA ASN A 441 -7.90 6.63 37.29
C ASN A 441 -8.11 5.52 36.23
N ARG A 442 -9.32 5.39 35.69
CA ARG A 442 -9.68 4.42 34.64
C ARG A 442 -9.64 5.00 33.21
N ARG A 443 -9.47 6.32 33.06
CA ARG A 443 -9.41 6.98 31.76
C ARG A 443 -7.99 6.87 31.19
N LEU A 444 -7.89 6.55 29.90
CA LEU A 444 -6.62 6.48 29.18
C LEU A 444 -5.93 7.86 29.18
N ILE A 445 -4.60 7.86 29.12
CA ILE A 445 -3.81 9.10 28.99
C ILE A 445 -4.13 9.73 27.64
N GLU A 446 -4.50 11.01 27.65
CA GLU A 446 -4.87 11.75 26.43
C GLU A 446 -3.73 12.67 25.96
N THR A 447 -2.96 13.19 26.92
CA THR A 447 -1.86 14.13 26.67
C THR A 447 -0.60 13.69 27.40
N ALA A 448 0.57 13.76 26.77
CA ALA A 448 1.86 13.65 27.42
C ALA A 448 2.63 14.97 27.36
N VAL A 449 3.28 15.36 28.45
CA VAL A 449 4.15 16.52 28.57
C VAL A 449 5.56 16.05 28.92
N LEU A 450 6.47 16.18 27.96
CA LEU A 450 7.87 15.78 28.07
C LEU A 450 8.69 16.94 28.67
N ASN A 451 9.50 16.66 29.69
CA ASN A 451 10.25 17.66 30.44
C ASN A 451 11.68 17.19 30.77
N SER A 452 12.52 18.10 31.25
CA SER A 452 13.96 17.86 31.48
C SER A 452 14.30 17.25 32.84
N SER A 453 13.45 17.38 33.85
CA SER A 453 13.77 16.89 35.20
C SER A 453 12.53 16.54 36.02
N PRO A 454 12.64 15.68 37.05
CA PRO A 454 11.52 15.39 37.95
C PRO A 454 10.93 16.64 38.61
N ILE A 455 11.78 17.60 38.99
CA ILE A 455 11.32 18.88 39.56
C ILE A 455 10.57 19.71 38.51
N ASP A 456 11.04 19.75 37.26
CA ASP A 456 10.34 20.46 36.18
C ASP A 456 9.00 19.80 35.87
N ALA A 457 8.92 18.47 35.88
CA ALA A 457 7.66 17.73 35.77
C ALA A 457 6.64 18.22 36.80
N LEU A 458 7.07 18.37 38.06
CA LEU A 458 6.22 18.87 39.15
C LEU A 458 5.83 20.35 38.97
N LYS A 459 6.78 21.22 38.60
CA LYS A 459 6.51 22.64 38.36
C LYS A 459 5.52 22.86 37.22
N ILE A 460 5.72 22.18 36.10
CA ILE A 460 4.83 22.25 34.94
C ILE A 460 3.45 21.72 35.32
N MET A 461 3.39 20.60 36.04
CA MET A 461 2.13 20.04 36.53
C MET A 461 1.38 21.02 37.44
N VAL A 462 2.04 21.70 38.38
CA VAL A 462 1.40 22.71 39.24
C VAL A 462 0.88 23.89 38.42
N ARG A 463 1.64 24.36 37.42
CA ARG A 463 1.24 25.46 36.52
C ARG A 463 0.05 25.09 35.62
N ASN A 464 -0.06 23.82 35.24
CA ASN A 464 -1.11 23.31 34.37
C ASN A 464 -2.42 22.97 35.12
N ALA A 465 -2.57 23.37 36.38
CA ALA A 465 -3.82 23.22 37.12
C ALA A 465 -4.82 24.35 36.75
N PRO A 466 -6.14 24.08 36.62
CA PRO A 466 -6.79 22.79 36.82
C PRO A 466 -6.62 21.82 35.63
N HIS A 467 -6.50 20.52 35.93
CA HIS A 467 -6.27 19.48 34.92
C HIS A 467 -7.58 18.96 34.33
N ASN A 468 -7.94 19.46 33.14
CA ASN A 468 -9.17 19.07 32.43
C ASN A 468 -9.09 17.68 31.77
N HIS A 469 -7.87 17.24 31.41
CA HIS A 469 -7.61 15.97 30.71
C HIS A 469 -6.60 15.10 31.48
N ARG A 470 -6.65 13.78 31.28
CA ARG A 470 -5.65 12.85 31.86
C ARG A 470 -4.31 13.10 31.18
N THR A 471 -3.40 13.72 31.91
CA THR A 471 -2.11 14.19 31.39
C THR A 471 -0.96 13.45 32.07
N LEU A 472 -0.04 12.90 31.27
CA LEU A 472 1.21 12.27 31.72
C LEU A 472 2.35 13.29 31.66
N TYR A 473 3.03 13.53 32.77
CA TYR A 473 4.28 14.28 32.82
C TYR A 473 5.43 13.29 32.85
N LEU A 474 6.29 13.28 31.82
CA LEU A 474 7.36 12.30 31.66
C LEU A 474 8.72 13.00 31.50
N THR A 475 9.68 12.60 32.33
CA THR A 475 11.02 13.19 32.35
C THR A 475 11.97 12.51 31.37
N LEU A 476 12.66 13.32 30.58
CA LEU A 476 13.75 12.96 29.67
C LEU A 476 14.98 13.79 30.06
N ASP A 477 15.83 13.23 30.91
CA ASP A 477 16.90 13.95 31.59
C ASP A 477 18.18 14.14 30.75
N HIS A 478 18.27 13.51 29.58
CA HIS A 478 19.45 13.62 28.70
C HIS A 478 19.07 13.62 27.21
N GLU A 479 19.96 14.14 26.34
CA GLU A 479 19.78 14.11 24.88
C GLU A 479 19.73 12.68 24.31
N ASN A 480 20.36 11.73 24.99
CA ASN A 480 20.33 10.31 24.63
C ASN A 480 19.30 9.51 25.43
N ALA A 481 18.47 10.17 26.25
CA ALA A 481 17.42 9.48 26.98
C ALA A 481 16.48 8.78 25.99
N PRO A 482 16.21 7.48 26.16
CA PRO A 482 15.36 6.72 25.25
C PRO A 482 13.93 7.22 25.37
N LEU A 483 13.27 7.29 24.21
CA LEU A 483 11.90 7.76 24.10
C LEU A 483 10.97 6.53 24.01
N PRO A 484 9.91 6.42 24.84
CA PRO A 484 8.89 5.38 24.70
C PRO A 484 7.99 5.69 23.49
N SER A 485 8.59 5.67 22.30
CA SER A 485 8.01 6.19 21.06
C SER A 485 6.73 5.46 20.67
N GLU A 486 6.69 4.13 20.80
CA GLU A 486 5.49 3.32 20.53
C GLU A 486 4.30 3.74 21.38
N PHE A 487 4.50 3.98 22.68
CA PHE A 487 3.44 4.48 23.55
C PHE A 487 3.03 5.92 23.20
N LEU A 488 3.99 6.82 23.04
CA LEU A 488 3.71 8.24 22.79
C LEU A 488 3.01 8.49 21.44
N LYS A 489 3.24 7.66 20.42
CA LYS A 489 2.52 7.72 19.13
C LYS A 489 1.02 7.47 19.27
N THR A 490 0.57 6.77 20.31
CA THR A 490 -0.85 6.48 20.53
C THR A 490 -1.63 7.65 21.14
N LEU A 491 -0.93 8.67 21.64
CA LEU A 491 -1.53 9.81 22.32
C LEU A 491 -1.96 10.89 21.33
N ALA A 492 -3.09 11.55 21.61
CA ALA A 492 -3.62 12.63 20.78
C ALA A 492 -2.70 13.86 20.81
N ASN A 493 -2.15 14.18 21.99
CA ASN A 493 -1.31 15.35 22.19
C ASN A 493 0.01 14.96 22.89
N VAL A 494 1.14 15.32 22.26
CA VAL A 494 2.46 15.21 22.89
C VAL A 494 3.08 16.60 22.91
N VAL A 495 3.23 17.16 24.11
CA VAL A 495 3.79 18.49 24.35
C VAL A 495 5.23 18.35 24.83
N VAL A 496 6.14 19.16 24.30
CA VAL A 496 7.55 19.15 24.69
C VAL A 496 7.88 20.47 25.37
N ALA A 497 8.22 20.39 26.65
CA ALA A 497 8.63 21.51 27.50
C ALA A 497 10.13 21.38 27.81
N MET A 498 10.95 21.48 26.77
CA MET A 498 12.41 21.31 26.82
C MET A 498 13.08 22.32 25.88
N SER A 499 14.41 22.32 25.80
CA SER A 499 15.14 23.19 24.86
C SER A 499 14.73 22.95 23.40
N GLU A 500 14.81 23.99 22.56
CA GLU A 500 14.42 23.92 21.14
C GLU A 500 15.19 22.83 20.38
N LYS A 501 16.49 22.68 20.65
CA LYS A 501 17.33 21.60 20.10
C LYS A 501 16.74 20.22 20.42
N ARG A 502 16.26 20.03 21.65
CA ARG A 502 15.67 18.76 22.09
C ARG A 502 14.29 18.54 21.48
N PHE A 503 13.47 19.59 21.41
CA PHE A 503 12.18 19.55 20.71
C PHE A 503 12.33 19.09 19.26
N MET A 504 13.27 19.68 18.51
CA MET A 504 13.51 19.29 17.11
C MET A 504 13.94 17.83 16.97
N SER A 505 14.75 17.33 17.91
CA SER A 505 15.18 15.93 17.92
C SER A 505 14.01 14.97 18.19
N ILE A 506 13.13 15.32 19.13
CA ILE A 506 11.92 14.54 19.44
C ILE A 506 10.94 14.58 18.26
N ARG A 507 10.77 15.73 17.60
CA ARG A 507 9.85 15.90 16.47
C ARG A 507 10.20 15.04 15.25
N LYS A 508 11.49 14.71 15.05
CA LYS A 508 11.91 13.75 14.02
C LYS A 508 11.34 12.34 14.27
N ILE A 509 11.15 11.97 15.53
CA ILE A 509 10.64 10.65 15.95
C ILE A 509 9.11 10.70 16.15
N LEU A 510 8.59 11.82 16.63
CA LEU A 510 7.17 12.08 16.89
C LEU A 510 6.73 13.36 16.14
N PRO A 511 6.30 13.25 14.87
CA PRO A 511 5.95 14.42 14.04
C PRO A 511 4.83 15.29 14.63
N ASN A 512 3.93 14.69 15.40
CA ASN A 512 2.79 15.35 16.05
C ASN A 512 3.15 16.07 17.36
N ALA A 513 4.44 16.07 17.76
CA ALA A 513 4.87 16.76 18.97
C ALA A 513 4.77 18.29 18.83
N ILE A 514 4.23 18.94 19.86
CA ILE A 514 3.97 20.37 19.93
C ILE A 514 4.91 21.01 20.95
N ASP A 515 5.45 22.18 20.63
CA ASP A 515 6.25 22.96 21.58
C ASP A 515 5.35 23.56 22.67
N VAL A 516 5.81 23.57 23.93
CA VAL A 516 5.06 24.11 25.07
C VAL A 516 4.62 25.57 24.88
N SER A 517 5.40 26.38 24.16
CA SER A 517 5.06 27.77 23.85
C SER A 517 3.79 27.90 22.98
N LYS A 518 3.57 26.95 22.08
CA LYS A 518 2.39 26.89 21.20
C LYS A 518 1.19 26.22 21.89
N TYR A 519 1.45 25.32 22.83
CA TYR A 519 0.41 24.65 23.60
C TYR A 519 -0.37 25.62 24.51
N ASN A 520 0.33 26.56 25.14
CA ASN A 520 -0.31 27.57 26.01
C ASN A 520 -1.17 28.60 25.24
N GLN A 521 -0.99 28.75 23.92
CA GLN A 521 -1.81 29.61 23.07
C GLN A 521 -3.12 28.94 22.61
N GLN A 522 -3.23 27.62 22.75
CA GLN A 522 -4.39 26.82 22.32
C GLN A 522 -5.36 26.48 23.45
N GLN A 523 -5.02 26.80 24.70
CA GLN A 523 -5.96 26.66 25.81
C GLN A 523 -6.81 27.94 25.90
N PRO A 524 -8.16 27.84 25.91
CA PRO A 524 -9.00 29.01 26.07
C PRO A 524 -8.69 29.66 27.43
N SER A 525 -8.32 30.95 27.40
CA SER A 525 -8.23 31.79 28.58
C SER A 525 -9.58 31.76 29.31
N TYR A 526 -9.60 31.26 30.53
CA TYR A 526 -10.71 31.45 31.46
C TYR A 526 -10.33 32.49 32.52
#